data_AF-A0A661N5U6-F1
#
_entry.id   AF-A0A661N5U6-F1
#
_cell.length_a   1.000
_cell.length_b   1.000
_cell.length_c   1.000
_cell.angle_alpha   90.00
_cell.angle_beta   90.00
_cell.angle_gamma   90.00
#
_symmetry.space_group_name_H-M   'P 1'
#
loop_
_entity.id
_entity.type
_entity.pdbx_description
1 polymer ?
#
loop_
_entity_poly.entity_id
_entity_poly.type
_entity_poly.pdbx_seq_one_letter_code
_entity_poly.pdbx_strand_id
1 'polypeptide(L)'
;MSSRIERPKYTRMGFFWRVKHYAPKLLRVTAFFTILYVSLTVAIGYEARAQMNEQFMSLGVDMLRYEGAEYQRDPRTLVLNGQAIKLSTGRAPHDLEHVLDYYEARCMQRDGHFAEQLAELVEGDPEILEAEARILDPTLRDSTDDRGYVACLDTLSDERLEPEGVAAAVERFKHSLDLSEFGELRYIYAERDEQGGTFFVAFWIEGSFKVADMFPPDGDAPGRDVADVPRPPESRRLLSSWETGKPQAVTTYVGGSLGIGQLDSFYRDEMADGGWEILEADDSPLLRATGQEVREGFLTFEQGDRMVSVVLTDGSQGATTTVLTLQ
;
A
#
# COMPACT_ATOMS: atom_id res chain seq x y z
N MET A 1 50.81 -70.22 51.79
CA MET A 1 49.56 -69.72 52.41
C MET A 1 48.94 -68.71 51.48
N SER A 2 47.83 -69.09 50.84
CA SER A 2 47.12 -68.32 49.80
C SER A 2 45.96 -67.58 50.46
N SER A 3 46.02 -66.25 50.51
CA SER A 3 44.93 -65.41 51.03
C SER A 3 44.00 -65.00 49.88
N ARG A 4 42.87 -65.69 49.80
CA ARG A 4 41.79 -65.42 48.85
C ARG A 4 40.97 -64.23 49.37
N ILE A 5 41.16 -63.05 48.79
CA ILE A 5 40.41 -61.82 49.11
C ILE A 5 39.06 -61.87 48.38
N GLU A 6 37.98 -62.09 49.13
CA GLU A 6 36.61 -61.96 48.62
C GLU A 6 36.27 -60.48 48.39
N ARG A 7 35.88 -60.14 47.15
CA ARG A 7 35.36 -58.80 46.82
C ARG A 7 33.87 -58.72 47.14
N PRO A 8 33.41 -57.67 47.83
CA PRO A 8 31.99 -57.48 48.14
C PRO A 8 31.20 -57.17 46.87
N LYS A 9 30.10 -57.90 46.66
CA LYS A 9 29.10 -57.61 45.64
C LYS A 9 28.35 -56.33 46.04
N TYR A 10 28.79 -55.18 45.54
CA TYR A 10 28.05 -53.93 45.66
C TYR A 10 26.77 -54.02 44.81
N THR A 11 25.65 -54.01 45.53
CA THR A 11 24.27 -54.05 45.04
C THR A 11 23.98 -52.83 44.14
N ARG A 12 23.89 -53.04 42.82
CA ARG A 12 23.48 -52.06 41.80
C ARG A 12 22.00 -51.59 41.89
N MET A 13 21.33 -51.81 43.02
CA MET A 13 19.87 -51.66 43.14
C MET A 13 19.40 -50.29 43.64
N GLY A 14 20.30 -49.40 44.10
CA GLY A 14 19.93 -48.10 44.67
C GLY A 14 19.76 -46.95 43.68
N PHE A 15 20.37 -47.04 42.48
CA PHE A 15 20.39 -45.92 41.53
C PHE A 15 19.08 -45.77 40.74
N PHE A 16 18.52 -46.88 40.26
CA PHE A 16 17.28 -46.88 39.47
C PHE A 16 16.04 -46.42 40.27
N TRP A 17 16.01 -46.65 41.59
CA TRP A 17 14.85 -46.27 42.41
C TRP A 17 14.79 -44.76 42.67
N ARG A 18 15.94 -44.09 42.86
CA ARG A 18 16.00 -42.63 42.98
C ARG A 18 15.58 -41.95 41.67
N VAL A 19 16.05 -42.43 40.52
CA VAL A 19 15.67 -41.86 39.21
C VAL A 19 14.17 -41.94 38.97
N LYS A 20 13.51 -43.06 39.31
CA LYS A 20 12.06 -43.24 39.12
C LYS A 20 11.21 -42.30 39.97
N HIS A 21 11.71 -41.87 41.13
CA HIS A 21 10.98 -40.99 42.04
C HIS A 21 11.10 -39.50 41.67
N TYR A 22 12.22 -39.08 41.06
CA TYR A 22 12.42 -37.71 40.60
C TYR A 22 11.99 -37.46 39.14
N ALA A 23 11.87 -38.51 38.32
CA ALA A 23 11.43 -38.41 36.92
C ALA A 23 10.15 -37.57 36.70
N PRO A 24 9.03 -37.76 37.45
CA PRO A 24 7.83 -36.95 37.21
C PRO A 24 7.99 -35.49 37.65
N LYS A 25 8.89 -35.20 38.62
CA LYS A 25 9.19 -33.83 39.04
C LYS A 25 10.05 -33.12 37.99
N LEU A 26 11.07 -33.81 37.47
CA LEU A 26 11.90 -33.28 36.38
C LEU A 26 11.06 -33.02 35.12
N LEU A 27 10.19 -33.95 34.72
CA LEU A 27 9.32 -33.77 33.56
C LEU A 27 8.44 -32.51 33.65
N ARG A 28 7.86 -32.23 34.82
CA ARG A 28 7.04 -31.02 35.05
C ARG A 28 7.86 -29.74 34.94
N VAL A 29 9.08 -29.75 35.49
CA VAL A 29 9.99 -28.59 35.40
C VAL A 29 10.41 -28.36 33.96
N THR A 30 10.78 -29.42 33.23
CA THR A 30 11.14 -29.31 31.81
C THR A 30 9.96 -28.79 30.98
N ALA A 31 8.76 -29.33 31.17
CA ALA A 31 7.56 -28.86 30.47
C ALA A 31 7.25 -27.39 30.76
N PHE A 32 7.37 -26.95 32.02
CA PHE A 32 7.19 -25.55 32.40
C PHE A 32 8.19 -24.63 31.67
N PHE A 33 9.48 -24.98 31.67
CA PHE A 33 10.50 -24.19 30.99
C PHE A 33 10.32 -24.20 29.46
N THR A 34 9.89 -25.31 28.86
CA THR A 34 9.58 -25.36 27.42
C THR A 34 8.41 -24.43 27.07
N ILE A 35 7.32 -24.45 27.84
CA ILE A 35 6.18 -23.55 27.62
C ILE A 35 6.63 -22.10 27.79
N LEU A 36 7.35 -21.78 28.87
CA LEU A 36 7.86 -20.44 29.11
C LEU A 36 8.77 -19.96 27.97
N TYR A 37 9.68 -20.81 27.50
CA TYR A 37 10.57 -20.52 26.38
C TYR A 37 9.80 -20.25 25.08
N VAL A 38 8.80 -21.08 24.76
CA VAL A 38 7.94 -20.88 23.58
C VAL A 38 7.14 -19.59 23.71
N SER A 39 6.52 -19.32 24.86
CA SER A 39 5.78 -18.09 25.10
C SER A 39 6.67 -16.85 25.00
N LEU A 40 7.89 -16.90 25.54
CA LEU A 40 8.84 -15.80 25.44
C LEU A 40 9.30 -15.58 24.00
N THR A 41 9.57 -16.66 23.26
CA THR A 41 9.96 -16.58 21.84
C THR A 41 8.83 -16.00 20.99
N VAL A 42 7.58 -16.40 21.26
CA VAL A 42 6.40 -15.84 20.59
C VAL A 42 6.24 -14.35 20.94
N ALA A 43 6.34 -13.97 22.21
CA ALA A 43 6.22 -12.58 22.65
C ALA A 43 7.31 -11.68 22.03
N ILE A 44 8.58 -12.13 22.08
CA ILE A 44 9.70 -11.43 21.45
C ILE A 44 9.50 -11.37 19.93
N GLY A 45 8.99 -12.45 19.31
CA GLY A 45 8.68 -12.45 17.87
C GLY A 45 7.60 -11.45 17.49
N TYR A 46 6.59 -11.23 18.34
CA TYR A 46 5.57 -10.21 18.13
C TYR A 46 6.14 -8.79 18.32
N GLU A 47 6.95 -8.55 19.35
CA GLU A 47 7.57 -7.25 19.60
C GLU A 47 8.59 -6.89 18.51
N ALA A 48 9.44 -7.83 18.10
CA ALA A 48 10.41 -7.63 17.03
C ALA A 48 9.73 -7.31 15.69
N ARG A 49 8.60 -7.94 15.38
CA ARG A 49 7.83 -7.64 14.16
C ARG A 49 7.23 -6.23 14.19
N ALA A 50 6.80 -5.75 15.35
CA ALA A 50 6.31 -4.38 15.50
C ALA A 50 7.45 -3.35 15.37
N GLN A 51 8.61 -3.61 15.97
CA GLN A 51 9.73 -2.68 16.00
C GLN A 51 10.49 -2.59 14.66
N MET A 52 10.62 -3.71 13.94
CA MET A 52 11.19 -3.69 12.57
C MET A 52 10.30 -2.85 11.64
N ASN A 53 8.98 -2.97 11.75
CA ASN A 53 8.06 -2.16 10.95
C ASN A 53 8.23 -0.66 11.19
N GLU A 54 8.45 -0.22 12.44
CA GLU A 54 8.66 1.21 12.75
C GLU A 54 9.97 1.77 12.17
N GLN A 55 11.06 1.00 12.19
CA GLN A 55 12.35 1.44 11.64
C GLN A 55 12.36 1.45 10.10
N PHE A 56 11.70 0.49 9.44
CA PHE A 56 11.52 0.53 7.99
C PHE A 56 10.54 1.64 7.56
N MET A 57 9.50 1.91 8.35
CA MET A 57 8.59 3.04 8.11
C MET A 57 9.31 4.39 8.17
N SER A 58 10.25 4.62 9.10
CA SER A 58 10.94 5.92 9.16
C SER A 58 11.84 6.16 7.94
N LEU A 59 12.47 5.10 7.40
CA LEU A 59 13.36 5.21 6.24
C LEU A 59 12.59 5.58 4.96
N GLY A 60 11.40 5.00 4.73
CA GLY A 60 10.55 5.36 3.59
C GLY A 60 10.02 6.81 3.68
N VAL A 61 9.65 7.23 4.89
CA VAL A 61 9.14 8.59 5.17
C VAL A 61 10.20 9.65 4.94
N ASP A 62 11.43 9.40 5.38
CA ASP A 62 12.54 10.35 5.21
C ASP A 62 12.88 10.55 3.74
N MET A 63 12.61 9.56 2.88
CA MET A 63 12.91 9.71 1.46
C MET A 63 11.99 10.71 0.76
N LEU A 64 10.70 10.70 1.11
CA LEU A 64 9.70 11.55 0.47
C LEU A 64 9.45 12.86 1.19
N ARG A 65 10.15 13.10 2.30
CA ARG A 65 10.16 14.37 3.00
C ARG A 65 11.00 15.39 2.21
N TYR A 66 10.38 16.51 1.86
CA TYR A 66 11.08 17.61 1.24
C TYR A 66 11.55 18.60 2.31
N GLU A 67 12.87 18.68 2.53
CA GLU A 67 13.44 19.57 3.55
C GLU A 67 13.14 21.05 3.31
N GLY A 68 12.96 21.44 2.04
CA GLY A 68 12.60 22.80 1.64
C GLY A 68 11.10 23.10 1.70
N ALA A 69 10.25 22.20 2.21
CA ALA A 69 8.82 22.43 2.30
C ALA A 69 8.49 23.48 3.37
N GLU A 70 7.61 24.43 3.05
CA GLU A 70 7.00 25.31 4.06
C GLU A 70 6.17 24.48 5.03
N TYR A 71 5.47 23.49 4.48
CA TYR A 71 4.69 22.51 5.21
C TYR A 71 4.58 21.22 4.42
N GLN A 72 4.67 20.10 5.13
CA GLN A 72 4.37 18.78 4.60
C GLN A 72 3.59 18.00 5.66
N ARG A 73 2.45 17.43 5.26
CA ARG A 73 1.61 16.63 6.15
C ARG A 73 2.32 15.34 6.53
N ASP A 74 2.07 14.90 7.76
CA ASP A 74 2.48 13.57 8.18
C ASP A 74 1.91 12.51 7.23
N PRO A 75 2.69 11.45 6.95
CA PRO A 75 2.24 10.31 6.17
C PRO A 75 0.91 9.74 6.68
N ARG A 76 -0.05 9.58 5.78
CA ARG A 76 -1.31 8.87 6.03
C ARG A 76 -1.35 7.58 5.21
N THR A 77 -2.08 6.59 5.69
CA THR A 77 -2.22 5.30 4.99
C THR A 77 -3.57 5.26 4.27
N LEU A 78 -3.52 5.25 2.95
CA LEU A 78 -4.63 4.91 2.08
C LEU A 78 -4.63 3.40 1.83
N VAL A 79 -5.80 2.79 1.79
CA VAL A 79 -5.96 1.41 1.34
C VAL A 79 -6.72 1.44 0.04
N LEU A 80 -6.08 0.99 -1.04
CA LEU A 80 -6.64 0.91 -2.38
C LEU A 80 -6.77 -0.56 -2.79
N ASN A 81 -7.99 -1.01 -3.01
CA ASN A 81 -8.32 -2.38 -3.37
C ASN A 81 -7.64 -3.43 -2.47
N GLY A 82 -7.58 -3.15 -1.17
CA GLY A 82 -6.93 -4.01 -0.17
C GLY A 82 -5.41 -3.85 -0.04
N GLN A 83 -4.75 -3.11 -0.93
CA GLN A 83 -3.32 -2.80 -0.84
C GLN A 83 -3.09 -1.47 -0.12
N ALA A 84 -2.05 -1.40 0.72
CA ALA A 84 -1.74 -0.18 1.46
C ALA A 84 -0.79 0.73 0.65
N ILE A 85 -1.12 2.01 0.62
CA ILE A 85 -0.33 3.08 0.02
C ILE A 85 -0.16 4.16 1.07
N LYS A 86 1.05 4.66 1.25
CA LYS A 86 1.30 5.83 2.06
C LYS A 86 1.19 7.07 1.20
N LEU A 87 0.65 8.15 1.76
CA LEU A 87 0.42 9.41 1.08
C LEU A 87 0.86 10.56 1.99
N SER A 88 1.59 11.52 1.44
CA SER A 88 1.92 12.80 2.06
C SER A 88 1.67 13.92 1.05
N THR A 89 1.24 15.07 1.54
CA THR A 89 1.01 16.26 0.70
C THR A 89 1.77 17.42 1.31
N GLY A 90 2.40 18.25 0.49
CA GLY A 90 3.16 19.39 0.97
C GLY A 90 3.14 20.57 0.02
N ARG A 91 3.73 21.66 0.50
CA ARG A 91 3.92 22.90 -0.23
C ARG A 91 5.35 23.39 -0.02
N ALA A 92 5.96 23.85 -1.09
CA ALA A 92 7.31 24.41 -1.10
C ALA A 92 7.30 25.83 -1.67
N PRO A 93 8.21 26.71 -1.22
CA PRO A 93 8.34 28.04 -1.80
C PRO A 93 9.13 28.03 -3.12
N HIS A 94 9.82 26.92 -3.41
CA HIS A 94 10.63 26.73 -4.60
C HIS A 94 9.76 26.49 -5.84
N ASP A 95 10.34 26.71 -7.02
CA ASP A 95 9.66 26.41 -8.28
C ASP A 95 9.55 24.90 -8.54
N LEU A 96 8.68 24.55 -9.50
CA LEU A 96 8.35 23.18 -9.87
C LEU A 96 9.59 22.34 -10.21
N GLU A 97 10.47 22.87 -11.06
CA GLU A 97 11.65 22.15 -11.54
C GLU A 97 12.60 21.85 -10.38
N HIS A 98 12.80 22.82 -9.48
CA HIS A 98 13.61 22.61 -8.30
C HIS A 98 13.06 21.50 -7.37
N VAL A 99 11.74 21.39 -7.22
CA VAL A 99 11.12 20.31 -6.43
C VAL A 99 11.28 18.97 -7.12
N LEU A 100 11.08 18.89 -8.44
CA LEU A 100 11.26 17.65 -9.21
C LEU A 100 12.73 17.20 -9.22
N ASP A 101 13.68 18.12 -9.41
CA ASP A 101 15.13 17.86 -9.35
C ASP A 101 15.53 17.26 -8.01
N TYR A 102 14.98 17.75 -6.90
CA TYR A 102 15.23 17.20 -5.57
C TYR A 102 14.82 15.72 -5.47
N TYR A 103 13.61 15.39 -5.94
CA TYR A 103 13.09 14.03 -5.85
C TYR A 103 13.77 13.08 -6.83
N GLU A 104 14.07 13.53 -8.04
CA GLU A 104 14.84 12.76 -9.02
C GLU A 104 16.24 12.44 -8.48
N ALA A 105 16.95 13.44 -7.93
CA ALA A 105 18.28 13.22 -7.35
C ALA A 105 18.24 12.22 -6.18
N ARG A 106 17.13 12.15 -5.44
CA ARG A 106 16.96 11.22 -4.33
C ARG A 106 16.59 9.82 -4.80
N CYS A 107 15.81 9.71 -5.88
CA CYS A 107 15.57 8.45 -6.59
C CYS A 107 16.86 7.86 -7.14
N MET A 108 17.67 8.64 -7.87
CA MET A 108 18.95 8.21 -8.43
C MET A 108 19.98 7.80 -7.36
N GLN A 109 19.88 8.30 -6.14
CA GLN A 109 20.75 7.86 -5.04
C GLN A 109 20.44 6.44 -4.54
N ARG A 110 19.25 5.91 -4.86
CA ARG A 110 18.68 4.68 -4.28
C ARG A 110 18.17 3.69 -5.32
N ASP A 111 18.50 3.95 -6.59
CA ASP A 111 18.12 3.12 -7.73
C ASP A 111 18.97 1.84 -7.84
N GLY A 112 19.97 1.68 -6.96
CA GLY A 112 20.86 0.53 -6.93
C GLY A 112 21.66 0.35 -8.23
N HIS A 113 21.82 1.40 -9.04
CA HIS A 113 22.40 1.35 -10.38
C HIS A 113 21.72 0.35 -11.33
N PHE A 114 20.39 0.22 -11.21
CA PHE A 114 19.62 -0.79 -11.95
C PHE A 114 19.66 -0.56 -13.47
N ALA A 115 19.56 0.70 -13.92
CA ALA A 115 19.60 1.04 -15.33
C ALA A 115 20.94 0.65 -15.97
N GLU A 116 22.08 0.93 -15.31
CA GLU A 116 23.39 0.56 -15.86
C GLU A 116 23.57 -0.96 -15.94
N GLN A 117 23.08 -1.71 -14.94
CA GLN A 117 23.16 -3.18 -14.94
C GLN A 117 22.29 -3.81 -16.04
N LEU A 118 21.09 -3.26 -16.24
CA LEU A 118 20.21 -3.80 -17.26
C LEU A 118 20.71 -3.46 -18.66
N ALA A 119 21.29 -2.27 -18.86
CA ALA A 119 21.98 -1.93 -20.10
C ALA A 119 23.12 -2.93 -20.42
N GLU A 120 23.94 -3.30 -19.42
CA GLU A 120 24.99 -4.33 -19.57
C GLU A 120 24.42 -5.71 -19.92
N LEU A 121 23.25 -6.08 -19.40
CA LEU A 121 22.58 -7.35 -19.73
C LEU A 121 22.00 -7.37 -21.15
N VAL A 122 21.59 -6.20 -21.67
CA VAL A 122 20.91 -6.04 -22.98
C VAL A 122 21.90 -5.67 -24.10
N GLU A 123 23.22 -5.62 -23.83
CA GLU A 123 24.31 -5.33 -24.79
C GLU A 123 24.40 -6.25 -26.05
N GLY A 124 23.41 -7.09 -26.31
CA GLY A 124 23.30 -7.92 -27.52
C GLY A 124 22.46 -7.36 -28.67
N ASP A 125 21.61 -6.34 -28.48
CA ASP A 125 20.71 -5.86 -29.56
C ASP A 125 20.40 -4.34 -29.48
N PRO A 126 21.00 -3.51 -30.37
CA PRO A 126 20.82 -2.05 -30.39
C PRO A 126 19.39 -1.58 -30.70
N GLU A 127 18.57 -2.37 -31.39
CA GLU A 127 17.19 -1.98 -31.72
C GLU A 127 16.23 -2.09 -30.53
N ILE A 128 16.58 -2.90 -29.52
CA ILE A 128 15.82 -3.05 -28.27
C ILE A 128 16.11 -1.88 -27.32
N LEU A 129 17.34 -1.35 -27.36
CA LEU A 129 17.84 -0.36 -26.40
C LEU A 129 17.15 1.02 -26.46
N GLU A 130 16.79 1.57 -27.63
CA GLU A 130 16.21 2.93 -27.68
C GLU A 130 14.73 2.99 -27.26
N ALA A 131 13.93 1.97 -27.57
CA ALA A 131 12.52 1.91 -27.19
C ALA A 131 12.34 1.44 -25.74
N GLU A 132 13.24 0.58 -25.25
CA GLU A 132 13.17 0.04 -23.90
C GLU A 132 13.96 0.87 -22.88
N ALA A 133 14.98 1.67 -23.24
CA ALA A 133 15.77 2.44 -22.26
C ALA A 133 14.91 3.33 -21.33
N ARG A 134 13.79 3.89 -21.81
CA ARG A 134 12.83 4.63 -20.96
C ARG A 134 11.96 3.75 -20.07
N ILE A 135 11.73 2.50 -20.48
CA ILE A 135 11.01 1.48 -19.71
C ILE A 135 11.93 0.87 -18.64
N LEU A 136 13.23 0.92 -18.88
CA LEU A 136 14.27 0.29 -18.06
C LEU A 136 14.93 1.24 -17.06
N ASP A 137 14.68 2.55 -17.17
CA ASP A 137 15.07 3.51 -16.14
C ASP A 137 14.20 3.30 -14.89
N PRO A 138 14.80 2.92 -13.74
CA PRO A 138 14.06 2.78 -12.48
C PRO A 138 13.56 4.14 -11.97
N THR A 139 13.97 5.26 -12.57
CA THR A 139 13.49 6.60 -12.31
C THR A 139 12.85 7.20 -13.57
N LEU A 140 11.56 7.51 -13.50
CA LEU A 140 10.81 8.16 -14.56
C LEU A 140 10.45 9.59 -14.15
N ARG A 141 10.82 10.55 -14.98
CA ARG A 141 10.43 11.97 -14.82
C ARG A 141 9.75 12.47 -16.08
N ASP A 142 8.71 13.28 -15.89
CA ASP A 142 8.08 14.06 -16.96
C ASP A 142 7.52 15.36 -16.38
N SER A 143 7.55 16.44 -17.16
CA SER A 143 7.00 17.73 -16.73
C SER A 143 6.48 18.56 -17.91
N THR A 144 5.50 19.39 -17.59
CA THR A 144 5.00 20.51 -18.39
C THR A 144 5.32 21.81 -17.65
N ASP A 145 4.96 22.96 -18.24
CA ASP A 145 5.21 24.25 -17.62
C ASP A 145 4.54 24.41 -16.25
N ASP A 146 3.41 23.75 -16.02
CA ASP A 146 2.54 23.90 -14.85
C ASP A 146 2.58 22.74 -13.86
N ARG A 147 3.01 21.54 -14.27
CA ARG A 147 3.00 20.34 -13.44
C ARG A 147 4.02 19.30 -13.90
N GLY A 148 4.34 18.35 -13.06
CA GLY A 148 5.21 17.23 -13.42
C GLY A 148 5.19 16.14 -12.37
N TYR A 149 5.94 15.08 -12.64
CA TYR A 149 6.09 13.98 -11.71
C TYR A 149 7.49 13.37 -11.76
N VAL A 150 7.84 12.69 -10.66
CA VAL A 150 8.97 11.76 -10.55
C VAL A 150 8.42 10.46 -9.98
N ALA A 151 8.72 9.34 -10.62
CA ALA A 151 8.39 8.00 -10.15
C ALA A 151 9.68 7.19 -10.07
N CYS A 152 9.90 6.42 -9.01
CA CYS A 152 11.03 5.51 -8.97
C CYS A 152 10.79 4.24 -8.15
N LEU A 153 11.64 3.24 -8.37
CA LEU A 153 11.72 2.01 -7.59
C LEU A 153 12.93 2.10 -6.63
N ASP A 154 12.64 2.20 -5.34
CA ASP A 154 13.64 2.20 -4.27
C ASP A 154 14.03 0.74 -3.95
N THR A 155 15.23 0.33 -4.33
CA THR A 155 15.72 -1.04 -4.11
C THR A 155 16.08 -1.32 -2.64
N LEU A 156 15.93 -0.32 -1.75
CA LEU A 156 16.29 -0.34 -0.34
C LEU A 156 17.79 -0.56 -0.07
N SER A 157 18.61 -0.56 -1.12
CA SER A 157 20.05 -0.82 -1.08
C SER A 157 20.78 0.20 -1.96
N ASP A 158 21.88 0.74 -1.43
CA ASP A 158 22.80 1.56 -2.22
C ASP A 158 23.85 0.68 -2.94
N GLU A 159 23.88 -0.63 -2.65
CA GLU A 159 24.75 -1.59 -3.32
C GLU A 159 24.18 -2.02 -4.66
N ARG A 160 25.07 -2.14 -5.65
CA ARG A 160 24.77 -2.65 -6.98
C ARG A 160 24.16 -4.06 -6.86
N LEU A 161 23.00 -4.25 -7.45
CA LEU A 161 22.40 -5.58 -7.56
C LEU A 161 23.30 -6.49 -8.42
N GLU A 162 23.38 -7.77 -8.07
CA GLU A 162 24.01 -8.74 -8.95
C GLU A 162 23.06 -9.02 -10.14
N PRO A 163 23.56 -9.21 -11.38
CA PRO A 163 22.71 -9.46 -12.55
C PRO A 163 21.74 -10.64 -12.36
N GLU A 164 22.18 -11.66 -11.63
CA GLU A 164 21.37 -12.83 -11.24
C GLU A 164 20.19 -12.44 -10.34
N GLY A 165 20.35 -11.41 -9.50
CA GLY A 165 19.33 -10.86 -8.63
C GLY A 165 18.22 -10.14 -9.40
N VAL A 166 18.57 -9.39 -10.44
CA VAL A 166 17.60 -8.70 -11.33
C VAL A 166 16.75 -9.72 -12.09
N ALA A 167 17.36 -10.71 -12.72
CA ALA A 167 16.63 -11.77 -13.43
C ALA A 167 15.69 -12.54 -12.48
N ALA A 168 16.16 -12.84 -11.26
CA ALA A 168 15.35 -13.48 -10.24
C ALA A 168 14.17 -12.60 -9.78
N ALA A 169 14.36 -11.29 -9.65
CA ALA A 169 13.28 -10.33 -9.33
C ALA A 169 12.20 -10.30 -10.41
N VAL A 170 12.60 -10.23 -11.69
CA VAL A 170 11.67 -10.30 -12.83
C VAL A 170 10.85 -11.59 -12.79
N GLU A 171 11.48 -12.73 -12.51
CA GLU A 171 10.79 -14.02 -12.47
C GLU A 171 9.81 -14.10 -11.28
N ARG A 172 10.21 -13.61 -10.10
CA ARG A 172 9.31 -13.54 -8.94
C ARG A 172 8.13 -12.60 -9.20
N PHE A 173 8.36 -11.45 -9.83
CA PHE A 173 7.28 -10.54 -10.23
C PHE A 173 6.33 -11.20 -11.24
N LYS A 174 6.83 -11.87 -12.28
CA LYS A 174 5.97 -12.56 -13.26
C LYS A 174 5.04 -13.58 -12.61
N HIS A 175 5.49 -14.23 -11.54
CA HIS A 175 4.70 -15.20 -10.81
C HIS A 175 3.75 -14.60 -9.77
N SER A 176 4.18 -13.56 -9.06
CA SER A 176 3.43 -12.99 -7.93
C SER A 176 2.60 -11.76 -8.29
N LEU A 177 2.99 -11.06 -9.36
CA LEU A 177 2.55 -9.72 -9.75
C LEU A 177 2.65 -8.71 -8.59
N ASP A 178 3.67 -8.91 -7.75
CA ASP A 178 3.98 -8.08 -6.59
C ASP A 178 5.07 -7.05 -6.95
N LEU A 179 4.71 -5.76 -7.00
CA LEU A 179 5.65 -4.70 -7.38
C LEU A 179 6.85 -4.60 -6.43
N SER A 180 6.71 -5.06 -5.18
CA SER A 180 7.80 -5.04 -4.20
C SER A 180 8.97 -5.96 -4.56
N GLU A 181 8.78 -6.86 -5.52
CA GLU A 181 9.86 -7.73 -6.01
C GLU A 181 10.98 -6.96 -6.71
N PHE A 182 10.69 -5.76 -7.23
CA PHE A 182 11.68 -4.86 -7.84
C PHE A 182 12.20 -3.77 -6.89
N GLY A 183 11.52 -3.58 -5.76
CA GLY A 183 11.75 -2.45 -4.87
C GLY A 183 10.44 -1.75 -4.53
N GLU A 184 10.53 -0.71 -3.72
CA GLU A 184 9.36 0.03 -3.29
C GLU A 184 9.08 1.19 -4.24
N LEU A 185 7.89 1.22 -4.82
CA LEU A 185 7.42 2.33 -5.65
C LEU A 185 7.34 3.63 -4.83
N ARG A 186 7.82 4.70 -5.44
CA ARG A 186 7.81 6.06 -4.95
C ARG A 186 7.34 6.93 -6.07
N TYR A 187 6.41 7.84 -5.78
CA TYR A 187 5.85 8.70 -6.79
C TYR A 187 5.57 10.06 -6.19
N ILE A 188 5.97 11.10 -6.89
CA ILE A 188 5.70 12.48 -6.56
C ILE A 188 5.03 13.11 -7.75
N TYR A 189 3.84 13.66 -7.56
CA TYR A 189 3.24 14.63 -8.45
C TYR A 189 3.45 16.02 -7.86
N ALA A 190 3.81 16.98 -8.68
CA ALA A 190 3.99 18.37 -8.27
C ALA A 190 3.35 19.30 -9.31
N GLU A 191 2.80 20.41 -8.83
CA GLU A 191 2.22 21.45 -9.67
C GLU A 191 2.52 22.84 -9.10
N ARG A 192 2.54 23.84 -9.97
CA ARG A 192 2.69 25.23 -9.53
C ARG A 192 1.47 25.62 -8.72
N ASP A 193 1.72 26.18 -7.54
CA ASP A 193 0.65 26.72 -6.72
C ASP A 193 0.27 28.14 -7.18
N GLU A 194 -1.02 28.45 -7.18
CA GLU A 194 -1.55 29.75 -7.61
C GLU A 194 -1.01 30.94 -6.80
N GLN A 195 -0.70 30.72 -5.52
CA GLN A 195 -0.16 31.72 -4.61
C GLN A 195 1.39 31.79 -4.69
N GLY A 196 2.00 31.00 -5.58
CA GLY A 196 3.44 30.91 -5.77
C GLY A 196 4.07 29.69 -5.09
N GLY A 197 5.16 29.19 -5.68
CA GLY A 197 5.83 27.97 -5.26
C GLY A 197 5.20 26.72 -5.88
N THR A 198 5.26 25.61 -5.16
CA THR A 198 4.85 24.29 -5.66
C THR A 198 4.04 23.53 -4.61
N PHE A 199 2.88 23.03 -5.01
CA PHE A 199 2.13 22.02 -4.27
C PHE A 199 2.56 20.64 -4.77
N PHE A 200 2.72 19.68 -3.86
CA PHE A 200 3.10 18.33 -4.24
C PHE A 200 2.37 17.26 -3.43
N VAL A 201 2.20 16.11 -4.06
CA VAL A 201 1.59 14.90 -3.54
C VAL A 201 2.58 13.77 -3.73
N ALA A 202 3.06 13.21 -2.63
CA ALA A 202 3.96 12.06 -2.63
C ALA A 202 3.20 10.82 -2.16
N PHE A 203 3.28 9.73 -2.91
CA PHE A 203 2.80 8.42 -2.47
C PHE A 203 3.83 7.32 -2.68
N TRP A 204 3.75 6.31 -1.83
CA TRP A 204 4.65 5.17 -1.88
C TRP A 204 4.01 3.90 -1.34
N ILE A 205 4.60 2.77 -1.73
CA ILE A 205 4.26 1.46 -1.19
C ILE A 205 5.33 1.03 -0.19
N GLU A 206 4.94 0.24 0.80
CA GLU A 206 5.85 -0.38 1.76
C GLU A 206 5.54 -1.88 1.81
N GLY A 207 6.55 -2.71 1.54
CA GLY A 207 6.38 -4.16 1.42
C GLY A 207 5.48 -4.60 0.26
N SER A 208 4.85 -5.76 0.41
CA SER A 208 4.07 -6.45 -0.63
C SER A 208 2.97 -5.58 -1.23
N PHE A 209 2.96 -5.46 -2.55
CA PHE A 209 1.97 -4.72 -3.33
C PHE A 209 1.56 -5.52 -4.57
N LYS A 210 0.52 -6.34 -4.42
CA LYS A 210 0.08 -7.30 -5.45
C LYS A 210 -0.99 -6.70 -6.34
N VAL A 211 -0.59 -6.27 -7.53
CA VAL A 211 -1.49 -5.62 -8.50
C VAL A 211 -2.60 -6.58 -8.94
N ALA A 212 -2.30 -7.87 -9.07
CA ALA A 212 -3.28 -8.89 -9.43
C ALA A 212 -4.41 -9.02 -8.40
N ASP A 213 -4.09 -8.87 -7.12
CA ASP A 213 -5.06 -8.97 -6.04
C ASP A 213 -6.01 -7.75 -6.04
N MET A 214 -5.57 -6.60 -6.56
CA MET A 214 -6.38 -5.38 -6.63
C MET A 214 -7.50 -5.45 -7.66
N PHE A 215 -7.32 -6.21 -8.74
CA PHE A 215 -8.24 -6.24 -9.88
C PHE A 215 -8.55 -7.69 -10.29
N PRO A 216 -9.30 -8.43 -9.45
CA PRO A 216 -9.64 -9.79 -9.78
C PRO A 216 -10.49 -9.84 -11.07
N PRO A 217 -10.32 -10.88 -11.90
CA PRO A 217 -11.08 -11.01 -13.14
C PRO A 217 -12.58 -11.13 -12.89
N ASP A 218 -12.95 -11.78 -11.79
CA ASP A 218 -14.32 -12.04 -11.36
C ASP A 218 -14.55 -11.53 -9.93
N GLY A 219 -15.79 -11.12 -9.65
CA GLY A 219 -16.18 -10.62 -8.33
C GLY A 219 -15.64 -9.23 -8.01
N ASP A 220 -15.82 -8.81 -6.76
CA ASP A 220 -15.45 -7.47 -6.32
C ASP A 220 -13.94 -7.34 -6.12
N ALA A 221 -13.40 -6.17 -6.48
CA ALA A 221 -12.12 -5.73 -5.97
C ALA A 221 -12.13 -5.75 -4.42
N PRO A 222 -11.04 -6.17 -3.76
CA PRO A 222 -10.98 -6.19 -2.31
C PRO A 222 -11.27 -4.81 -1.72
N GLY A 223 -11.88 -4.76 -0.54
CA GLY A 223 -12.27 -3.50 0.09
C GLY A 223 -13.67 -3.56 0.65
N ARG A 224 -14.32 -2.41 0.72
CA ARG A 224 -15.63 -2.27 1.36
C ARG A 224 -16.53 -1.33 0.59
N ASP A 225 -17.82 -1.59 0.70
CA ASP A 225 -18.86 -0.66 0.27
C ASP A 225 -18.93 0.52 1.26
N VAL A 226 -19.46 1.63 0.79
CA VAL A 226 -19.62 2.83 1.61
C VAL A 226 -20.77 2.61 2.60
N ALA A 227 -20.51 2.82 3.88
CA ALA A 227 -21.52 2.61 4.93
C ALA A 227 -22.74 3.52 4.71
N ASP A 228 -23.92 2.93 4.83
CA ASP A 228 -25.23 3.61 4.70
C ASP A 228 -25.51 4.24 3.34
N VAL A 229 -24.75 3.87 2.31
CA VAL A 229 -25.01 4.25 0.91
C VAL A 229 -25.37 2.98 0.12
N PRO A 230 -26.52 2.97 -0.57
CA PRO A 230 -26.98 1.80 -1.30
C PRO A 230 -26.03 1.49 -2.47
N ARG A 231 -25.71 0.22 -2.64
CA ARG A 231 -24.93 -0.26 -3.78
C ARG A 231 -25.83 -0.38 -5.01
N PRO A 232 -25.38 0.02 -6.21
CA PRO A 232 -26.15 -0.20 -7.43
C PRO A 232 -26.47 -1.69 -7.63
N PRO A 233 -27.72 -2.06 -7.99
CA PRO A 233 -28.10 -3.45 -8.20
C PRO A 233 -27.24 -4.14 -9.28
N GLU A 234 -26.89 -5.39 -9.03
CA GLU A 234 -26.12 -6.25 -9.96
C GLU A 234 -24.76 -5.65 -10.41
N SER A 235 -24.25 -4.65 -9.69
CA SER A 235 -22.96 -4.04 -9.97
C SER A 235 -21.81 -4.80 -9.35
N ARG A 236 -20.60 -4.57 -9.86
CA ARG A 236 -19.34 -5.07 -9.32
C ARG A 236 -18.49 -3.92 -8.83
N ARG A 237 -17.89 -4.04 -7.64
CA ARG A 237 -16.92 -3.04 -7.15
C ARG A 237 -15.63 -3.18 -7.93
N LEU A 238 -15.27 -2.15 -8.68
CA LEU A 238 -14.02 -2.06 -9.42
C LEU A 238 -12.91 -1.41 -8.58
N LEU A 239 -13.28 -0.42 -7.77
CA LEU A 239 -12.36 0.34 -6.96
C LEU A 239 -12.95 0.57 -5.56
N SER A 240 -12.12 0.46 -4.53
CA SER A 240 -12.37 0.84 -3.16
C SER A 240 -11.11 1.49 -2.60
N SER A 241 -11.22 2.74 -2.18
CA SER A 241 -10.14 3.51 -1.57
C SER A 241 -10.64 4.14 -0.29
N TRP A 242 -9.88 4.04 0.81
CA TRP A 242 -10.18 4.76 2.04
C TRP A 242 -8.93 5.10 2.83
N GLU A 243 -9.01 6.13 3.66
CA GLU A 243 -7.92 6.46 4.58
C GLU A 243 -8.12 5.74 5.93
N THR A 244 -7.04 5.14 6.44
CA THR A 244 -7.07 4.40 7.71
C THR A 244 -7.36 5.35 8.87
N GLY A 245 -8.36 5.01 9.69
CA GLY A 245 -8.76 5.82 10.83
C GLY A 245 -9.59 7.06 10.47
N LYS A 246 -9.99 7.19 9.20
CA LYS A 246 -10.83 8.28 8.72
C LYS A 246 -12.08 7.75 8.02
N PRO A 247 -13.16 8.54 7.97
CA PRO A 247 -14.39 8.13 7.30
C PRO A 247 -14.38 8.40 5.79
N GLN A 248 -13.49 9.25 5.27
CA GLN A 248 -13.40 9.46 3.83
C GLN A 248 -13.03 8.18 3.06
N ALA A 249 -13.78 7.96 1.99
CA ALA A 249 -13.66 6.81 1.11
C ALA A 249 -14.18 7.15 -0.28
N VAL A 250 -13.65 6.45 -1.28
CA VAL A 250 -14.10 6.48 -2.67
C VAL A 250 -14.31 5.04 -3.11
N THR A 251 -15.49 4.71 -3.61
CA THR A 251 -15.81 3.38 -4.14
C THR A 251 -16.45 3.51 -5.51
N THR A 252 -15.90 2.80 -6.50
CA THR A 252 -16.44 2.76 -7.87
C THR A 252 -17.02 1.39 -8.16
N TYR A 253 -18.25 1.39 -8.66
CA TYR A 253 -18.97 0.23 -9.16
C TYR A 253 -19.13 0.33 -10.67
N VAL A 254 -19.02 -0.82 -11.34
CA VAL A 254 -19.22 -0.94 -12.79
C VAL A 254 -20.25 -2.01 -13.11
N GLY A 255 -20.87 -1.88 -14.28
CA GLY A 255 -21.90 -2.79 -14.77
C GLY A 255 -23.24 -2.54 -14.08
N GLY A 256 -23.99 -3.61 -13.85
CA GLY A 256 -25.35 -3.54 -13.35
C GLY A 256 -26.39 -3.48 -14.46
N SER A 257 -27.66 -3.54 -14.05
CA SER A 257 -28.81 -3.63 -14.95
C SER A 257 -29.44 -2.27 -15.29
N LEU A 258 -28.98 -1.20 -14.65
CA LEU A 258 -29.59 0.14 -14.71
C LEU A 258 -28.75 1.11 -15.55
N GLY A 259 -29.41 1.86 -16.43
CA GLY A 259 -28.80 3.01 -17.10
C GLY A 259 -28.72 4.24 -16.17
N ILE A 260 -28.01 5.29 -16.61
CA ILE A 260 -27.74 6.50 -15.79
C ILE A 260 -29.02 7.11 -15.20
N GLY A 261 -30.08 7.32 -16.01
CA GLY A 261 -31.32 7.92 -15.50
C GLY A 261 -32.05 7.05 -14.47
N GLN A 262 -31.92 5.73 -14.59
CA GLN A 262 -32.47 4.80 -13.60
C GLN A 262 -31.61 4.76 -12.33
N LEU A 263 -30.29 4.88 -12.45
CA LEU A 263 -29.38 5.01 -11.32
C LEU A 263 -29.60 6.32 -10.56
N ASP A 264 -29.82 7.42 -11.28
CA ASP A 264 -30.16 8.72 -10.68
C ASP A 264 -31.43 8.60 -9.81
N SER A 265 -32.50 8.03 -10.38
CA SER A 265 -33.75 7.80 -9.66
C SER A 265 -33.54 6.85 -8.47
N PHE A 266 -32.82 5.74 -8.67
CA PHE A 266 -32.48 4.78 -7.62
C PHE A 266 -31.79 5.44 -6.43
N TYR A 267 -30.75 6.26 -6.66
CA TYR A 267 -30.05 6.93 -5.57
C TYR A 267 -30.92 7.98 -4.88
N ARG A 268 -31.73 8.73 -5.62
CA ARG A 268 -32.66 9.70 -5.00
C ARG A 268 -33.63 9.02 -4.05
N ASP A 269 -34.23 7.91 -4.49
CA ASP A 269 -35.22 7.18 -3.70
C ASP A 269 -34.56 6.49 -2.48
N GLU A 270 -33.53 5.67 -2.71
CA GLU A 270 -32.90 4.87 -1.65
C GLU A 270 -32.15 5.73 -0.62
N MET A 271 -31.50 6.83 -1.05
CA MET A 271 -30.86 7.75 -0.12
C MET A 271 -31.90 8.50 0.72
N ALA A 272 -33.00 8.97 0.11
CA ALA A 272 -34.07 9.63 0.85
C ALA A 272 -34.73 8.71 1.88
N ASP A 273 -34.98 7.44 1.52
CA ASP A 273 -35.49 6.42 2.43
C ASP A 273 -34.49 6.11 3.58
N GLY A 274 -33.19 6.24 3.29
CA GLY A 274 -32.10 6.19 4.28
C GLY A 274 -31.96 7.43 5.17
N GLY A 275 -32.80 8.45 4.98
CA GLY A 275 -32.78 9.69 5.75
C GLY A 275 -31.66 10.65 5.33
N TRP A 276 -31.21 10.57 4.08
CA TRP A 276 -30.29 11.54 3.50
C TRP A 276 -31.07 12.66 2.82
N GLU A 277 -30.56 13.89 2.93
CA GLU A 277 -31.11 15.05 2.24
C GLU A 277 -30.28 15.34 0.99
N ILE A 278 -30.93 15.59 -0.15
CA ILE A 278 -30.21 15.94 -1.37
C ILE A 278 -29.80 17.41 -1.36
N LEU A 279 -28.53 17.67 -1.68
CA LEU A 279 -28.00 19.00 -1.91
C LEU A 279 -28.12 19.35 -3.40
N GLU A 280 -28.69 20.52 -3.67
CA GLU A 280 -28.76 21.07 -5.04
C GLU A 280 -27.36 21.29 -5.60
N ALA A 281 -27.20 21.16 -6.92
CA ALA A 281 -25.89 21.14 -7.57
C ALA A 281 -25.04 22.40 -7.31
N ASP A 282 -25.69 23.56 -7.17
CA ASP A 282 -25.03 24.84 -6.87
C ASP A 282 -24.38 24.87 -5.48
N ASP A 283 -24.81 23.98 -4.58
CA ASP A 283 -24.32 23.87 -3.20
C ASP A 283 -23.29 22.75 -2.99
N SER A 284 -22.95 21.98 -4.03
CA SER A 284 -21.94 20.92 -3.92
C SER A 284 -20.52 21.50 -3.76
N PRO A 285 -19.81 21.19 -2.65
CA PRO A 285 -18.41 21.60 -2.48
C PRO A 285 -17.47 21.01 -3.52
N LEU A 286 -17.75 19.80 -4.03
CA LEU A 286 -16.93 19.13 -5.03
C LEU A 286 -17.00 19.80 -6.39
N LEU A 287 -18.20 20.20 -6.84
CA LEU A 287 -18.33 20.92 -8.11
C LEU A 287 -17.64 22.29 -8.07
N ARG A 288 -17.72 22.97 -6.93
CA ARG A 288 -16.97 24.22 -6.70
C ARG A 288 -15.46 24.00 -6.71
N ALA A 289 -14.98 22.90 -6.13
CA ALA A 289 -13.55 22.58 -6.08
C ALA A 289 -12.96 22.13 -7.43
N THR A 290 -13.74 21.44 -8.27
CA THR A 290 -13.25 20.95 -9.58
C THR A 290 -13.45 21.94 -10.73
N GLY A 291 -14.27 22.99 -10.52
CA GLY A 291 -14.59 23.97 -11.57
C GLY A 291 -15.34 23.37 -12.77
N GLN A 292 -15.88 22.16 -12.63
CA GLN A 292 -16.63 21.50 -13.70
C GLN A 292 -18.09 21.97 -13.71
N GLU A 293 -18.64 22.23 -14.90
CA GLU A 293 -20.08 22.41 -15.08
C GLU A 293 -20.83 21.17 -14.60
N VAL A 294 -22.00 21.38 -14.00
CA VAL A 294 -22.90 20.30 -13.54
C VAL A 294 -23.18 19.37 -14.73
N ARG A 295 -22.57 18.19 -14.71
CA ARG A 295 -22.87 17.12 -15.66
C ARG A 295 -24.05 16.31 -15.13
N GLU A 296 -24.92 15.86 -16.04
CA GLU A 296 -25.95 14.87 -15.69
C GLU A 296 -25.32 13.70 -14.94
N GLY A 297 -25.99 13.23 -13.89
CA GLY A 297 -25.50 12.11 -13.08
C GLY A 297 -24.60 12.48 -11.90
N PHE A 298 -24.51 13.76 -11.51
CA PHE A 298 -23.86 14.15 -10.27
C PHE A 298 -24.91 14.45 -9.17
N LEU A 299 -24.88 13.69 -8.08
CA LEU A 299 -25.76 13.85 -6.93
C LEU A 299 -24.92 14.08 -5.67
N THR A 300 -25.35 14.96 -4.78
CA THR A 300 -24.74 15.11 -3.45
C THR A 300 -25.82 15.01 -2.39
N PHE A 301 -25.50 14.31 -1.31
CA PHE A 301 -26.39 14.02 -0.21
C PHE A 301 -25.71 14.37 1.11
N GLU A 302 -26.49 14.84 2.07
CA GLU A 302 -26.03 15.11 3.43
C GLU A 302 -26.86 14.34 4.48
N GLN A 303 -26.20 13.94 5.55
CA GLN A 303 -26.84 13.36 6.73
C GLN A 303 -26.02 13.70 7.97
N GLY A 304 -26.47 14.72 8.72
CA GLY A 304 -25.70 15.30 9.81
C GLY A 304 -24.38 15.90 9.30
N ASP A 305 -23.26 15.49 9.88
CA ASP A 305 -21.92 15.97 9.49
C ASP A 305 -21.29 15.15 8.35
N ARG A 306 -22.05 14.28 7.67
CA ARG A 306 -21.56 13.45 6.57
C ARG A 306 -22.07 13.95 5.23
N MET A 307 -21.17 14.06 4.27
CA MET A 307 -21.51 14.30 2.86
C MET A 307 -21.13 13.11 1.99
N VAL A 308 -22.02 12.76 1.08
CA VAL A 308 -21.81 11.72 0.06
C VAL A 308 -22.08 12.33 -1.30
N SER A 309 -21.14 12.19 -2.23
CA SER A 309 -21.37 12.52 -3.63
C SER A 309 -21.36 11.26 -4.48
N VAL A 310 -22.35 11.14 -5.35
CA VAL A 310 -22.49 10.04 -6.30
C VAL A 310 -22.29 10.61 -7.70
N VAL A 311 -21.33 10.04 -8.43
CA VAL A 311 -21.01 10.41 -9.81
C VAL A 311 -21.35 9.23 -10.71
N LEU A 312 -22.27 9.46 -11.63
CA LEU A 312 -22.76 8.50 -12.61
C LEU A 312 -22.17 8.86 -13.97
N THR A 313 -21.51 7.89 -14.61
CA THR A 313 -20.95 8.07 -15.94
C THR A 313 -21.31 6.89 -16.83
N ASP A 314 -21.36 7.12 -18.14
CA ASP A 314 -21.52 6.02 -19.09
C ASP A 314 -20.15 5.45 -19.42
N GLY A 315 -20.07 4.12 -19.49
CA GLY A 315 -18.85 3.39 -19.75
C GLY A 315 -19.06 2.38 -20.88
N SER A 316 -17.96 1.91 -21.47
CA SER A 316 -18.01 0.86 -22.51
C SER A 316 -18.59 -0.47 -22.01
N GLN A 317 -18.64 -0.67 -20.69
CA GLN A 317 -19.22 -1.84 -20.03
C GLN A 317 -20.55 -1.54 -19.32
N GLY A 318 -21.20 -0.43 -19.68
CA GLY A 318 -22.41 0.07 -19.03
C GLY A 318 -22.11 1.20 -18.05
N ALA A 319 -23.13 1.57 -17.26
CA ALA A 319 -23.02 2.67 -16.33
C ALA A 319 -21.97 2.39 -15.24
N THR A 320 -21.22 3.43 -14.88
CA THR A 320 -20.26 3.43 -13.80
C THR A 320 -20.76 4.36 -12.71
N THR A 321 -20.73 3.91 -11.46
CA THR A 321 -21.09 4.73 -10.31
C THR A 321 -19.90 4.89 -9.39
N THR A 322 -19.48 6.12 -9.13
CA THR A 322 -18.47 6.43 -8.13
C THR A 322 -19.12 7.13 -6.94
N VAL A 323 -19.00 6.54 -5.76
CA VAL A 323 -19.45 7.12 -4.50
C VAL A 323 -18.24 7.68 -3.77
N LEU A 324 -18.27 8.97 -3.46
CA LEU A 324 -17.25 9.67 -2.68
C LEU A 324 -17.85 10.12 -1.36
N THR A 325 -17.11 9.96 -0.28
CA THR A 325 -17.50 10.43 1.05
C THR A 325 -16.49 11.43 1.57
N LEU A 326 -17.01 12.55 2.05
CA LEU A 326 -16.24 13.65 2.61
C LEU A 326 -16.76 13.98 4.01
N GLN A 327 -15.85 14.46 4.86
CA GLN A 327 -16.13 15.09 6.14
C GLN A 327 -15.53 16.49 6.16
#